data_AF-A0A1F7H0E5-F1
#
_entry.id   AF-A0A1F7H0E5-F1
#
_cell.length_a   1.000
_cell.length_b   1.000
_cell.length_c   1.000
_cell.angle_alpha   90.00
_cell.angle_beta   90.00
_cell.angle_gamma   90.00
#
_symmetry.space_group_name_H-M   'P 1'
#
loop_
_entity.id
_entity.type
_entity.pdbx_description
1 polymer ?
#
loop_
_entity_poly.entity_id
_entity_poly.type
_entity_poly.pdbx_seq_one_letter_code
_entity_poly.pdbx_strand_id
1 'polypeptide(L)'
;MRHSEPQAKGEAPQGVYETKKTIIRFNQIIWYILGLIEVLLLFRIILKTLGANPYSGFTSFIYTLTSPLALPFSGILQPSVTGNSIIELSTIIAGIVYLFVAWGFIYLLDLIYPITPKDVEAQAQ
;
A
#
# COMPACT_ATOMS: atom_id res chain seq x y z
N MET A 1 -58.06 -1.96 -20.38
CA MET A 1 -57.31 -1.61 -19.15
C MET A 1 -55.86 -1.39 -19.56
N ARG A 2 -55.40 -0.13 -19.65
CA ARG A 2 -53.99 0.16 -19.92
C ARG A 2 -53.21 -0.14 -18.65
N HIS A 3 -52.43 -1.21 -18.64
CA HIS A 3 -51.42 -1.45 -17.63
C HIS A 3 -50.38 -0.34 -17.77
N SER A 4 -50.43 0.62 -16.87
CA SER A 4 -49.35 1.57 -16.62
C SER A 4 -48.42 0.93 -15.61
N GLU A 5 -47.31 0.40 -16.09
CA GLU A 5 -46.19 -0.07 -15.25
C GLU A 5 -44.93 0.71 -15.59
N PRO A 6 -44.05 0.88 -14.59
CA PRO A 6 -43.54 2.19 -14.21
C PRO A 6 -42.36 2.60 -15.05
N GLN A 7 -42.19 3.91 -15.24
CA GLN A 7 -40.94 4.47 -15.75
C GLN A 7 -39.80 4.00 -14.84
N ALA A 8 -39.03 3.02 -15.32
CA ALA A 8 -37.67 2.81 -14.88
C ALA A 8 -36.94 4.12 -15.14
N LYS A 9 -36.91 4.95 -14.11
CA LYS A 9 -36.28 6.26 -14.10
C LYS A 9 -34.81 6.02 -14.44
N GLY A 10 -34.45 6.28 -15.69
CA GLY A 10 -33.09 6.17 -16.17
C GLY A 10 -32.22 7.19 -15.47
N GLU A 11 -31.71 6.86 -14.28
CA GLU A 11 -30.50 7.48 -13.78
C GLU A 11 -29.38 7.05 -14.71
N ALA A 12 -28.74 8.03 -15.37
CA ALA A 12 -27.77 7.80 -16.41
C ALA A 12 -26.63 6.89 -15.90
N PRO A 13 -26.26 5.81 -16.62
CA PRO A 13 -25.25 4.82 -16.18
C PRO A 13 -23.86 5.40 -15.88
N GLN A 14 -23.57 6.62 -16.33
CA GLN A 14 -22.22 7.20 -16.33
C GLN A 14 -21.66 7.45 -14.91
N GLY A 15 -22.49 7.81 -13.92
CA GLY A 15 -22.01 8.11 -12.57
C GLY A 15 -21.49 6.89 -11.80
N VAL A 16 -22.03 5.71 -12.07
CA VAL A 16 -21.64 4.45 -11.42
C VAL A 16 -20.31 3.93 -11.99
N TYR A 17 -20.10 4.09 -13.31
CA TYR A 17 -18.85 3.68 -13.96
C TYR A 17 -17.63 4.51 -13.53
N GLU A 18 -17.79 5.83 -13.40
CA GLU A 18 -16.71 6.72 -12.96
C GLU A 18 -16.27 6.43 -11.52
N THR A 19 -17.22 6.10 -10.64
CA THR A 19 -16.94 5.79 -9.22
C THR A 19 -16.10 4.51 -9.09
N LYS A 20 -16.46 3.43 -9.81
CA LYS A 20 -15.72 2.16 -9.78
C LYS A 20 -14.30 2.29 -10.35
N LYS A 21 -14.15 3.01 -11.46
CA LYS A 21 -12.85 3.26 -12.09
C LYS A 21 -11.90 4.04 -11.17
N THR A 22 -12.47 4.96 -10.39
CA THR A 22 -11.72 5.78 -9.43
C THR A 22 -11.18 4.93 -8.27
N ILE A 23 -12.00 4.05 -7.69
CA ILE A 23 -11.60 3.16 -6.56
C ILE A 23 -10.47 2.21 -6.97
N ILE A 24 -10.59 1.56 -8.14
CA ILE A 24 -9.55 0.65 -8.65
C ILE A 24 -8.20 1.37 -8.76
N ARG A 25 -8.22 2.64 -9.19
CA ARG A 25 -7.02 3.46 -9.34
C ARG A 25 -6.39 3.83 -7.99
N PHE A 26 -7.20 4.06 -6.95
CA PHE A 26 -6.69 4.28 -5.59
C PHE A 26 -6.01 3.04 -5.01
N ASN A 27 -6.63 1.86 -5.14
CA ASN A 27 -6.02 0.61 -4.65
C ASN A 27 -4.67 0.33 -5.33
N GLN A 28 -4.56 0.60 -6.65
CA GLN A 28 -3.30 0.50 -7.38
C GLN A 28 -2.21 1.45 -6.85
N ILE A 29 -2.57 2.70 -6.55
CA ILE A 29 -1.63 3.68 -6.00
C ILE A 29 -1.14 3.24 -4.62
N ILE A 30 -2.04 2.76 -3.75
CA ILE A 30 -1.67 2.28 -2.40
C ILE A 30 -0.68 1.12 -2.51
N TRP A 31 -0.97 0.11 -3.34
CA TRP A 31 -0.06 -1.02 -3.55
C TRP A 31 1.29 -0.61 -4.12
N TYR A 32 1.32 0.35 -5.04
CA TYR A 32 2.57 0.85 -5.60
C TYR A 32 3.43 1.56 -4.56
N ILE A 33 2.83 2.47 -3.78
CA ILE A 33 3.54 3.21 -2.72
C ILE A 33 4.04 2.25 -1.65
N LEU A 34 3.19 1.30 -1.23
CA LEU A 34 3.58 0.26 -0.28
C LEU A 34 4.77 -0.56 -0.80
N GLY A 35 4.68 -1.05 -2.03
CA GLY A 35 5.76 -1.82 -2.66
C GLY A 35 7.06 -1.03 -2.72
N LEU A 36 7.00 0.26 -3.03
CA LEU A 36 8.17 1.15 -3.03
C LEU A 36 8.77 1.28 -1.62
N ILE A 37 7.94 1.49 -0.59
CA ILE A 37 8.37 1.56 0.81
C ILE A 37 9.04 0.24 1.24
N GLU A 38 8.42 -0.89 0.95
CA GLU A 38 8.95 -2.22 1.28
C GLU A 38 10.31 -2.48 0.62
N VAL A 39 10.45 -2.14 -0.66
CA VAL A 39 11.73 -2.29 -1.38
C VAL A 39 12.81 -1.42 -0.74
N LEU A 40 12.50 -0.18 -0.37
CA LEU A 40 13.46 0.71 0.29
C LEU A 40 13.88 0.18 1.67
N LEU A 41 12.92 -0.26 2.50
CA LEU A 41 13.22 -0.85 3.82
C LEU A 41 14.01 -2.15 3.69
N LEU A 42 13.70 -2.99 2.70
CA LEU A 42 14.45 -4.21 2.42
C LEU A 42 15.90 -3.90 2.05
N PHE A 43 16.13 -2.94 1.15
CA PHE A 43 17.49 -2.47 0.84
C PHE A 43 18.21 -1.98 2.10
N ARG A 44 17.55 -1.21 2.96
CA ARG A 44 18.12 -0.76 4.23
C ARG A 44 18.57 -1.95 5.09
N ILE A 45 17.70 -2.95 5.27
CA ILE A 45 17.99 -4.14 6.10
C ILE A 45 19.19 -4.89 5.53
N ILE A 46 19.20 -5.16 4.22
CA ILE A 46 20.28 -5.89 3.55
C ILE A 46 21.60 -5.12 3.68
N LEU A 47 21.61 -3.83 3.34
CA LEU A 47 22.82 -3.01 3.38
C LEU A 47 23.40 -2.91 4.80
N LYS A 48 22.56 -2.71 5.82
CA LYS A 48 23.01 -2.68 7.22
C LYS A 48 23.54 -4.04 7.67
N THR A 49 22.85 -5.12 7.31
CA THR A 49 23.27 -6.48 7.68
C THR A 49 24.59 -6.87 7.00
N LEU A 50 24.81 -6.45 5.76
CA LEU A 50 26.08 -6.70 5.05
C LEU A 50 27.20 -5.74 5.49
N GLY A 51 26.94 -4.78 6.37
CA GLY A 51 27.91 -3.78 6.80
C GLY A 51 28.37 -2.87 5.67
N ALA A 52 27.45 -2.51 4.76
CA ALA A 52 27.73 -1.65 3.63
C ALA A 52 28.27 -0.28 4.08
N ASN A 53 29.23 0.25 3.32
CA ASN A 53 29.87 1.53 3.62
C ASN A 53 28.83 2.69 3.62
N PRO A 54 28.54 3.33 4.77
CA PRO A 54 27.55 4.40 4.86
C PRO A 54 27.95 5.68 4.13
N TYR A 55 29.24 5.84 3.79
CA TYR A 55 29.74 6.99 3.03
C TYR A 55 29.60 6.81 1.51
N SER A 56 29.21 5.63 1.04
CA SER A 56 28.91 5.43 -0.38
C SER A 56 27.59 6.11 -0.75
N GLY A 57 27.53 6.71 -1.95
CA GLY A 57 26.37 7.50 -2.39
C GLY A 57 25.05 6.73 -2.35
N PHE A 58 25.05 5.49 -2.84
CA PHE A 58 23.83 4.66 -2.85
C PHE A 58 23.39 4.25 -1.44
N THR A 59 24.31 3.79 -0.59
CA THR A 59 23.96 3.39 0.79
C THR A 59 23.46 4.58 1.61
N SER A 60 24.13 5.73 1.50
CA SER A 60 23.71 6.96 2.16
C SER A 60 22.33 7.43 1.71
N PHE A 61 22.06 7.36 0.39
CA PHE A 61 20.74 7.67 -0.17
C PHE A 61 19.63 6.80 0.44
N ILE A 62 19.83 5.46 0.45
CA ILE A 62 18.85 4.53 1.02
C ILE A 62 18.64 4.81 2.51
N TYR A 63 19.71 4.98 3.29
CA TYR A 63 19.61 5.23 4.73
C TYR A 63 18.90 6.55 5.04
N THR A 64 19.13 7.59 4.25
CA THR A 64 18.47 8.89 4.39
C THR A 64 16.98 8.78 4.09
N LEU A 65 16.63 8.19 2.94
CA LEU A 65 15.24 8.09 2.50
C LEU A 65 14.39 7.19 3.42
N THR A 66 14.99 6.14 3.98
CA THR A 66 14.31 5.19 4.87
C THR A 66 14.33 5.59 6.34
N SER A 67 15.15 6.56 6.74
CA SER A 67 15.25 7.01 8.14
C SER A 67 13.88 7.41 8.74
N PRO A 68 13.08 8.29 8.12
CA PRO A 68 11.77 8.66 8.67
C PRO A 68 10.77 7.49 8.71
N LEU A 69 10.93 6.49 7.84
CA LEU A 69 10.08 5.30 7.82
C LEU A 69 10.44 4.34 8.97
N ALA A 70 11.72 4.19 9.29
CA ALA A 70 12.16 3.33 10.40
C ALA A 70 12.04 4.02 11.77
N LEU A 71 12.06 5.35 11.82
CA LEU A 71 12.13 6.14 13.06
C LEU A 71 11.03 5.80 14.09
N PRO A 72 9.73 5.67 13.73
CA PRO A 72 8.68 5.37 14.70
C PRO A 72 8.84 4.01 15.40
N PHE A 73 9.59 3.09 14.78
CA PHE A 73 9.81 1.73 15.27
C PHE A 73 11.19 1.59 15.94
N SER A 74 11.98 2.66 15.98
CA SER A 74 13.29 2.68 16.62
C SER A 74 13.16 2.34 18.11
N GLY A 75 13.97 1.41 18.60
CA GLY A 75 13.99 1.01 20.01
C GLY A 75 12.97 -0.04 20.43
N ILE A 76 12.05 -0.49 19.54
CA ILE A 76 11.17 -1.64 19.84
C ILE A 76 12.00 -2.89 20.14
N LEU A 77 13.07 -3.09 19.36
CA LEU A 77 14.08 -4.12 19.57
C LEU A 77 15.46 -3.48 19.52
N GLN A 78 16.37 -3.95 20.38
CA GLN A 78 17.76 -3.52 20.32
C GLN A 78 18.42 -4.09 19.06
N PRO A 79 19.16 -3.28 18.27
CA PRO A 79 19.87 -3.78 17.10
C PRO A 79 21.04 -4.67 17.54
N SER A 80 21.29 -5.74 16.79
CA SER A 80 22.49 -6.57 16.96
C SER A 80 23.62 -6.01 16.11
N VAL A 81 24.79 -5.78 16.70
CA VAL A 81 25.94 -5.14 16.03
C VAL A 81 27.15 -6.05 16.10
N THR A 82 27.72 -6.38 14.93
CA THR A 82 28.93 -7.19 14.78
C THR A 82 29.88 -6.52 13.80
N GLY A 83 30.89 -5.82 14.30
CA GLY A 83 31.76 -4.99 13.49
C GLY A 83 30.96 -3.90 12.77
N ASN A 84 30.98 -3.91 11.43
CA ASN A 84 30.19 -2.97 10.62
C ASN A 84 28.77 -3.49 10.31
N SER A 85 28.48 -4.76 10.58
CA SER A 85 27.16 -5.35 10.35
C SER A 85 26.19 -4.95 11.46
N ILE A 86 25.00 -4.50 11.07
CA ILE A 86 23.91 -4.11 11.98
C ILE A 86 22.63 -4.81 11.53
N ILE A 87 22.06 -5.64 12.41
CA ILE A 87 20.75 -6.26 12.20
C ILE A 87 19.70 -5.43 12.96
N GLU A 88 18.88 -4.70 12.22
CA GLU A 88 17.78 -3.87 12.75
C GLU A 88 16.43 -4.59 12.61
N LEU A 89 16.10 -5.47 13.57
CA LEU A 89 14.80 -6.16 13.58
C LEU A 89 13.61 -5.17 13.65
N SER A 90 13.81 -3.99 14.25
CA SER A 90 12.83 -2.90 14.24
C SER A 90 12.42 -2.46 12.83
N THR A 91 13.34 -2.49 11.86
CA THR A 91 13.05 -2.14 10.46
C THR A 91 12.23 -3.23 9.77
N ILE A 92 12.43 -4.50 10.13
CA ILE A 92 11.57 -5.60 9.64
C ILE A 92 10.15 -5.42 10.18
N ILE A 93 10.01 -5.06 11.46
CA ILE A 93 8.71 -4.75 12.07
C ILE A 93 8.05 -3.59 11.33
N ALA A 94 8.79 -2.54 10.97
CA ALA A 94 8.25 -1.41 10.21
C ALA A 94 7.58 -1.86 8.89
N GLY A 95 8.23 -2.72 8.10
CA GLY A 95 7.66 -3.24 6.86
C GLY A 95 6.39 -4.08 7.11
N ILE A 96 6.41 -4.96 8.10
CA ILE A 96 5.23 -5.76 8.49
C ILE A 96 4.05 -4.85 8.88
N VAL A 97 4.31 -3.80 9.66
CA VAL A 97 3.27 -2.86 10.08
C VAL A 97 2.73 -2.08 8.89
N TYR A 98 3.58 -1.60 7.98
CA TYR A 98 3.12 -0.90 6.78
C TYR A 98 2.29 -1.78 5.85
N LEU A 99 2.67 -3.06 5.70
CA LEU A 99 1.88 -4.03 4.97
C LEU A 99 0.47 -4.18 5.56
N PHE A 100 0.36 -4.35 6.88
CA PHE A 100 -0.94 -4.47 7.54
C PHE A 100 -1.76 -3.18 7.48
N VAL A 101 -1.13 -2.02 7.63
CA VAL A 101 -1.80 -0.72 7.54
C VAL A 101 -2.38 -0.53 6.14
N ALA A 102 -1.59 -0.73 5.09
CA ALA A 102 -2.06 -0.59 3.71
C ALA A 102 -3.16 -1.60 3.37
N TRP A 103 -3.00 -2.85 3.78
CA TRP A 103 -4.03 -3.88 3.61
C TRP A 103 -5.34 -3.52 4.32
N GLY A 104 -5.26 -3.04 5.57
CA GLY A 104 -6.41 -2.56 6.34
C GLY A 104 -7.10 -1.36 5.70
N PHE A 105 -6.34 -0.41 5.15
CA PHE A 105 -6.90 0.73 4.42
C PHE A 105 -7.65 0.29 3.16
N ILE A 106 -7.09 -0.63 2.37
CA ILE A 106 -7.75 -1.16 1.18
C ILE A 106 -9.04 -1.88 1.57
N TYR A 107 -8.98 -2.74 2.59
CA TYR A 107 -10.16 -3.44 3.09
C TYR A 107 -11.26 -2.47 3.54
N LEU A 108 -10.89 -1.39 4.23
CA LEU A 108 -11.83 -0.35 4.63
C LEU A 108 -12.46 0.37 3.44
N LEU A 109 -11.68 0.69 2.40
CA LEU A 109 -12.19 1.31 1.17
C LEU A 109 -13.18 0.39 0.45
N ASP A 110 -12.85 -0.89 0.33
CA ASP A 110 -13.71 -1.89 -0.30
C ASP A 110 -15.00 -2.13 0.52
N LEU A 111 -14.92 -2.05 1.85
CA LEU A 111 -16.07 -2.16 2.74
C LEU A 111 -17.02 -0.96 2.63
N ILE A 112 -16.48 0.27 2.53
CA ILE A 112 -17.27 1.50 2.41
C ILE A 112 -17.87 1.62 1.00
N TYR A 113 -17.16 1.19 -0.03
CA TYR A 113 -17.57 1.27 -1.43
C TYR A 113 -17.60 -0.12 -2.09
N PRO A 114 -18.57 -0.98 -1.73
CA PRO A 114 -18.66 -2.33 -2.28
C PRO A 114 -18.86 -2.28 -3.80
N ILE A 115 -17.92 -2.86 -4.54
CA ILE A 115 -18.01 -2.99 -6.00
C ILE A 115 -19.01 -4.11 -6.29
N THR A 116 -20.31 -3.79 -6.35
CA THR A 116 -21.34 -4.80 -6.61
C THR A 116 -21.14 -5.45 -7.98
N PRO A 117 -21.10 -6.79 -8.10
CA PRO A 117 -20.90 -7.54 -9.36
C PRO A 117 -21.99 -7.33 -10.41
N LYS A 118 -23.19 -6.85 -10.01
CA LYS A 118 -24.32 -6.61 -10.92
C LYS A 118 -24.02 -5.61 -12.04
N ASP A 119 -23.00 -4.78 -11.88
CA ASP A 119 -22.59 -3.80 -12.88
C ASP A 119 -21.58 -4.32 -13.91
N VAL A 120 -21.02 -5.53 -13.70
CA VAL A 120 -20.04 -6.16 -14.61
C VAL A 120 -20.75 -7.10 -15.60
N GLU A 121 -21.78 -7.82 -15.15
CA GLU A 121 -22.55 -8.73 -16.00
C GLU A 121 -23.46 -8.00 -17.00
N ALA A 122 -23.95 -6.81 -16.65
CA ALA A 122 -24.73 -5.95 -17.54
C ALA A 122 -23.90 -5.29 -18.66
N GLN A 123 -22.56 -5.41 -18.63
CA GLN A 123 -21.66 -4.87 -19.65
C GLN A 123 -21.23 -5.91 -20.69
N ALA A 124 -21.57 -7.18 -20.49
CA ALA A 124 -21.25 -8.28 -21.39
C ALA A 124 -22.42 -8.67 -22.32
N GLN A 125 -23.53 -7.92 -22.28
CA GLN A 125 -24.70 -8.05 -23.15
C GLN A 125 -24.91 -6.76 -23.92
#